data_AF-A0A8X6J462-F1
#
_entry.id   AF-A0A8X6J462-F1
#
_cell.length_a   1.000
_cell.length_b   1.000
_cell.length_c   1.000
_cell.angle_alpha   90.00
_cell.angle_beta   90.00
_cell.angle_gamma   90.00
#
_symmetry.space_group_name_H-M   'P 1'
#
loop_
_entity.id
_entity.type
_entity.pdbx_description
1 polymer ?
#
loop_
_entity_poly.entity_id
_entity_poly.type
_entity_poly.pdbx_seq_one_letter_code
_entity_poly.pdbx_strand_id
1 'polypeptide(L)'
;MMKSVMYRIVEYIFHFVRNITHFLLAVWFGGKGKTVPPVENPLLLKSATKLAEEIREGKIKCVDVIEAYIERISVVDPYINATVERSIDVALKEAREVDSLVASGKYTKEHLAAEKPLLGVPFSVKLLFKVKGEYTKFTLKIIHLLD
;
A
#
# COMPACT_ATOMS: atom_id res chain seq x y z
N MET A 1 -40.13 12.22 46.16
CA MET A 1 -40.05 10.74 46.18
C MET A 1 -40.45 10.10 44.84
N MET A 2 -41.60 10.45 44.24
CA MET A 2 -42.07 9.82 42.99
C MET A 2 -41.21 10.17 41.76
N LYS A 3 -40.74 11.42 41.64
CA LYS A 3 -39.85 11.85 40.55
C LYS A 3 -38.50 11.14 40.57
N SER A 4 -37.89 10.93 41.73
CA SER A 4 -36.60 10.23 41.85
C SER A 4 -36.68 8.75 41.51
N VAL A 5 -37.82 8.11 41.77
CA VAL A 5 -38.08 6.72 41.33
C VAL A 5 -38.26 6.68 39.80
N MET A 6 -39.00 7.64 39.24
CA MET A 6 -39.15 7.79 37.78
C MET A 6 -37.81 7.95 37.07
N TYR A 7 -36.93 8.84 37.55
CA TYR A 7 -35.60 9.05 36.96
C TYR A 7 -34.75 7.78 36.97
N ARG A 8 -34.77 7.02 38.06
CA ARG A 8 -34.05 5.74 38.15
C ARG A 8 -34.59 4.71 37.15
N ILE A 9 -35.91 4.62 36.98
CA ILE A 9 -36.52 3.72 35.99
C ILE A 9 -36.09 4.11 34.57
N VAL A 10 -36.10 5.41 34.26
CA VAL A 10 -35.66 5.91 32.95
C VAL A 10 -34.17 5.60 32.73
N GLU A 11 -33.30 5.82 33.72
CA GLU A 11 -31.88 5.45 33.63
C GLU A 11 -31.68 3.95 33.41
N TYR A 12 -32.42 3.10 34.14
CA TYR A 12 -32.35 1.65 33.95
C TYR A 12 -32.78 1.24 32.54
N ILE A 13 -33.83 1.84 31.99
CA ILE A 13 -34.27 1.61 30.62
C ILE A 13 -33.18 2.04 29.63
N PHE A 14 -32.60 3.23 29.78
CA PHE A 14 -31.50 3.70 28.92
C PHE A 14 -30.28 2.77 28.99
N HIS A 15 -29.87 2.34 30.19
CA HIS A 15 -28.77 1.39 30.37
C HIS A 15 -29.07 0.04 29.73
N PHE A 16 -30.30 -0.45 29.87
CA PHE A 16 -30.74 -1.71 29.27
C PHE A 16 -30.72 -1.64 27.74
N VAL A 17 -31.30 -0.58 27.16
CA VAL A 17 -31.27 -0.34 25.70
C VAL A 17 -29.83 -0.24 25.21
N ARG A 18 -28.95 0.51 25.90
CA ARG A 18 -27.53 0.64 25.55
C ARG A 18 -26.81 -0.71 25.59
N ASN A 19 -27.05 -1.52 26.62
CA ASN A 19 -26.41 -2.84 26.73
C ASN A 19 -26.89 -3.79 25.62
N ILE A 20 -28.19 -3.76 25.30
CA ILE A 20 -28.75 -4.51 24.17
C ILE A 20 -28.14 -4.03 22.85
N THR A 21 -28.06 -2.72 22.60
CA THR A 21 -27.48 -2.21 21.35
C THR A 21 -26.00 -2.60 21.24
N HIS A 22 -25.20 -2.45 22.29
CA HIS A 22 -23.81 -2.93 22.25
C HIS A 22 -23.71 -4.44 22.06
N PHE A 23 -24.58 -5.23 22.68
CA PHE A 23 -24.61 -6.68 22.49
C PHE A 23 -24.98 -7.05 21.05
N LEU A 24 -26.03 -6.45 20.48
CA LEU A 24 -26.44 -6.66 19.09
C LEU A 24 -25.35 -6.21 18.11
N LEU A 25 -24.72 -5.05 18.34
CA LEU A 25 -23.59 -4.58 17.54
C LEU A 25 -22.38 -5.51 17.68
N ALA A 26 -22.08 -6.03 18.87
CA ALA A 26 -21.00 -6.98 19.07
C ALA A 26 -21.27 -8.33 18.39
N VAL A 27 -22.53 -8.80 18.35
CA VAL A 27 -22.88 -10.02 17.62
C VAL A 27 -22.85 -9.79 16.11
N TRP A 28 -23.32 -8.62 15.64
CA TRP A 28 -23.39 -8.29 14.21
C TRP A 28 -22.03 -7.93 13.60
N PHE A 29 -21.20 -7.20 14.35
CA PHE A 29 -19.90 -6.70 13.88
C PHE A 29 -18.70 -7.39 14.53
N GLY A 30 -18.88 -8.18 15.59
CA GLY A 30 -17.81 -8.90 16.30
C GLY A 30 -17.37 -10.18 15.60
N GLY A 31 -17.16 -10.11 14.29
CA GLY A 31 -16.47 -11.14 13.54
C GLY A 31 -14.96 -11.11 13.79
N LYS A 32 -14.28 -12.24 13.57
CA LYS A 32 -12.82 -12.24 13.43
C LYS A 32 -12.48 -11.41 12.18
N GLY A 33 -11.64 -10.40 12.33
CA GLY A 33 -11.20 -9.57 11.21
C GLY A 33 -10.58 -10.41 10.07
N LYS A 34 -10.69 -9.93 8.84
CA LYS A 34 -10.07 -10.58 7.68
C LYS A 34 -8.54 -10.59 7.88
N THR A 35 -7.92 -11.76 7.77
CA THR A 35 -6.45 -11.89 7.78
C THR A 35 -5.92 -11.88 6.36
N VAL A 36 -4.82 -11.16 6.15
CA VAL A 36 -4.16 -11.09 4.85
C VAL A 36 -3.35 -12.38 4.66
N PRO A 37 -3.37 -13.00 3.45
CA PRO A 37 -2.54 -14.17 3.18
C PRO A 37 -1.04 -13.85 3.33
N PRO A 38 -0.20 -14.83 3.71
CA PRO A 38 1.23 -14.63 3.87
C PRO A 38 1.89 -14.18 2.54
N VAL A 39 3.10 -13.64 2.65
CA VAL A 39 3.89 -13.23 1.49
C VAL A 39 4.64 -14.46 0.96
N GLU A 40 4.43 -14.78 -0.32
CA GLU A 40 5.08 -15.92 -0.97
C GLU A 40 6.31 -15.51 -1.79
N ASN A 41 6.24 -14.37 -2.49
CA ASN A 41 7.32 -13.90 -3.33
C ASN A 41 8.45 -13.24 -2.49
N PRO A 42 9.69 -13.77 -2.51
CA PRO A 42 10.79 -13.25 -1.69
C PRO A 42 11.24 -11.84 -2.10
N LEU A 43 10.94 -11.39 -3.32
CA LEU A 43 11.23 -10.01 -3.74
C LEU A 43 10.52 -8.98 -2.85
N LEU A 44 9.31 -9.31 -2.39
CA LEU A 44 8.48 -8.45 -1.54
C LEU A 44 9.02 -8.33 -0.11
N LEU A 45 9.96 -9.19 0.28
CA LEU A 45 10.58 -9.21 1.60
C LEU A 45 11.94 -8.49 1.62
N LYS A 46 12.43 -8.02 0.47
CA LYS A 46 13.69 -7.27 0.38
C LYS A 46 13.49 -5.82 0.79
N SER A 47 14.53 -5.23 1.40
CA SER A 47 14.52 -3.79 1.68
C SER A 47 14.61 -2.97 0.39
N ALA A 48 14.11 -1.74 0.43
CA ALA A 48 14.19 -0.81 -0.70
C ALA A 48 15.63 -0.57 -1.17
N THR A 49 16.58 -0.45 -0.23
CA THR A 49 18.00 -0.27 -0.53
C THR A 49 18.59 -1.46 -1.27
N LYS A 50 18.23 -2.68 -0.85
CA LYS A 50 18.71 -3.92 -1.47
C LYS A 50 18.10 -4.13 -2.85
N LEU A 51 16.81 -3.83 -3.02
CA LEU A 51 16.16 -3.86 -4.33
C LEU A 51 16.85 -2.88 -5.29
N ALA A 52 17.08 -1.64 -4.87
CA ALA A 52 17.74 -0.65 -5.71
C ALA A 52 19.17 -1.06 -6.09
N GLU A 53 19.91 -1.65 -5.15
CA GLU A 53 21.25 -2.20 -5.41
C GLU A 53 21.21 -3.34 -6.43
N GLU A 54 20.38 -4.36 -6.20
CA GLU A 54 20.28 -5.53 -7.09
C GLU A 54 19.77 -5.15 -8.50
N ILE A 55 18.89 -4.14 -8.61
CA ILE A 55 18.44 -3.57 -9.90
C ILE A 55 19.60 -2.85 -10.60
N ARG A 56 20.33 -1.95 -9.92
CA ARG A 56 21.50 -1.27 -10.50
C ARG A 56 22.60 -2.24 -10.93
N GLU A 57 22.74 -3.34 -10.21
CA GLU A 57 23.69 -4.40 -10.55
C GLU A 57 23.22 -5.28 -11.72
N GLY A 58 21.96 -5.16 -12.15
CA GLY A 58 21.36 -6.00 -13.19
C GLY A 58 21.08 -7.43 -12.72
N LYS A 59 21.10 -7.70 -11.41
CA LYS A 59 20.80 -9.03 -10.85
C LYS A 59 19.29 -9.35 -10.92
N ILE A 60 18.45 -8.31 -10.88
CA ILE A 60 16.99 -8.41 -10.92
C ILE A 60 16.48 -7.33 -11.86
N LYS A 61 15.44 -7.65 -12.63
CA LYS A 61 14.77 -6.67 -13.48
C LYS A 61 13.75 -5.88 -12.67
N CYS A 62 13.69 -4.58 -12.91
CA CYS A 62 12.70 -3.68 -12.35
C CYS A 62 11.28 -4.11 -12.73
N VAL A 63 11.06 -4.59 -13.95
CA VAL A 63 9.75 -5.12 -14.39
C VAL A 63 9.29 -6.26 -13.49
N ASP A 64 10.16 -7.24 -13.20
CA ASP A 64 9.82 -8.40 -12.36
C ASP A 64 9.44 -7.96 -10.94
N VAL A 65 10.10 -6.92 -10.41
CA VAL A 65 9.76 -6.33 -9.11
C VAL A 65 8.38 -5.68 -9.17
N ILE A 66 8.10 -4.84 -10.17
CA ILE A 66 6.80 -4.18 -10.30
C ILE A 66 5.66 -5.18 -10.46
N GLU A 67 5.84 -6.21 -11.29
CA GLU A 67 4.85 -7.29 -11.46
C GLU A 67 4.57 -8.01 -10.13
N ALA A 68 5.61 -8.34 -9.36
CA ALA A 68 5.44 -8.94 -8.03
C ALA A 68 4.61 -8.07 -7.06
N TYR A 69 4.81 -6.75 -7.08
CA TYR A 69 4.03 -5.84 -6.25
C TYR A 69 2.59 -5.70 -6.74
N ILE A 70 2.35 -5.67 -8.06
CA ILE A 70 1.00 -5.63 -8.65
C ILE A 70 0.22 -6.89 -8.27
N GLU A 71 0.85 -8.06 -8.39
CA GLU A 71 0.25 -9.33 -7.97
C GLU A 71 -0.06 -9.34 -6.47
N ARG A 72 0.86 -8.83 -5.64
CA ARG A 72 0.58 -8.73 -4.20
C ARG A 72 -0.61 -7.82 -3.91
N ILE A 73 -0.70 -6.68 -4.58
CA ILE A 73 -1.81 -5.74 -4.42
C ILE A 73 -3.14 -6.39 -4.82
N SER A 74 -3.17 -7.14 -5.94
CA SER A 74 -4.41 -7.80 -6.40
C SER A 74 -4.93 -8.82 -5.37
N VAL A 75 -4.02 -9.53 -4.69
CA VAL A 75 -4.36 -10.49 -3.64
C VAL A 75 -4.75 -9.82 -2.32
N VAL A 76 -4.07 -8.75 -1.90
CA VAL A 76 -4.23 -8.16 -0.56
C VAL A 76 -5.32 -7.10 -0.48
N ASP A 77 -5.49 -6.29 -1.52
CA ASP A 77 -6.37 -5.14 -1.48
C ASP A 77 -7.85 -5.47 -1.17
N PRO A 78 -8.43 -6.62 -1.61
CA PRO A 78 -9.78 -7.03 -1.20
C PRO A 78 -9.97 -7.25 0.31
N TYR A 79 -8.87 -7.40 1.06
CA TYR A 79 -8.87 -7.60 2.51
C TYR A 79 -8.82 -6.28 3.27
N ILE A 80 -8.05 -5.29 2.77
CA ILE A 80 -7.72 -4.07 3.51
C ILE A 80 -8.21 -2.78 2.82
N ASN A 81 -8.59 -2.84 1.55
CA ASN A 81 -9.05 -1.70 0.74
C ASN A 81 -8.12 -0.48 0.84
N ALA A 82 -6.83 -0.72 0.58
CA ALA A 82 -5.77 0.27 0.76
C ALA A 82 -5.48 1.08 -0.52
N THR A 83 -5.91 0.59 -1.68
CA THR A 83 -5.62 1.20 -2.98
C THR A 83 -6.88 1.80 -3.60
N VAL A 84 -6.80 3.03 -4.11
CA VAL A 84 -7.94 3.72 -4.72
C VAL A 84 -7.87 3.61 -6.24
N GLU A 85 -6.70 3.85 -6.83
CA GLU A 85 -6.54 3.85 -8.29
C GLU A 85 -5.15 3.40 -8.70
N ARG A 86 -5.00 2.54 -9.72
CA ARG A 86 -3.73 1.87 -10.02
C ARG A 86 -3.22 2.24 -11.42
N SER A 87 -2.11 2.97 -11.51
CA SER A 87 -1.44 3.33 -12.77
C SER A 87 -0.48 2.22 -13.24
N ILE A 88 -1.01 1.01 -13.45
CA ILE A 88 -0.22 -0.20 -13.74
C ILE A 88 0.60 -0.05 -15.03
N ASP A 89 -0.03 0.43 -16.11
CA ASP A 89 0.63 0.55 -17.41
C ASP A 89 1.80 1.53 -17.38
N VAL A 90 1.65 2.64 -16.64
CA VAL A 90 2.71 3.64 -16.46
C VAL A 90 3.86 3.05 -15.66
N ALA A 91 3.58 2.37 -14.54
CA ALA A 91 4.61 1.74 -13.72
C ALA A 91 5.39 0.66 -14.50
N LEU A 92 4.71 -0.15 -15.32
CA LEU A 92 5.38 -1.15 -16.17
C LEU A 92 6.22 -0.50 -17.28
N LYS A 93 5.75 0.60 -17.86
CA LYS A 93 6.52 1.36 -18.85
C LYS A 93 7.79 1.94 -18.22
N GLU A 94 7.67 2.63 -17.09
CA GLU A 94 8.81 3.19 -16.34
C GLU A 94 9.80 2.09 -15.93
N ALA A 95 9.31 0.92 -15.52
CA ALA A 95 10.16 -0.21 -15.17
C ALA A 95 11.01 -0.70 -16.35
N ARG A 96 10.43 -0.78 -17.54
CA ARG A 96 11.15 -1.15 -18.78
C ARG A 96 12.20 -0.10 -19.16
N GLU A 97 11.92 1.17 -18.92
CA GLU A 97 12.89 2.26 -19.14
C GLU A 97 14.08 2.14 -18.18
N VAL A 98 13.84 1.82 -16.90
CA VAL A 98 14.89 1.53 -15.92
C VAL A 98 15.73 0.32 -16.33
N ASP A 99 15.09 -0.79 -16.73
CA ASP A 99 15.81 -1.99 -17.18
C ASP A 99 16.65 -1.71 -18.42
N SER A 100 16.14 -0.90 -19.35
CA SER A 100 16.88 -0.46 -20.54
C SER A 100 18.06 0.43 -20.17
N LEU A 101 17.88 1.34 -19.20
CA LEU A 101 18.94 2.22 -18.69
C LEU A 101 20.07 1.40 -18.07
N VAL A 102 19.76 0.43 -17.21
CA VAL A 102 20.76 -0.46 -16.59
C VAL A 102 21.44 -1.31 -17.65
N ALA A 103 20.69 -1.90 -18.58
CA ALA A 103 21.23 -2.72 -19.65
C ALA A 103 22.12 -1.93 -20.64
N SER A 104 21.86 -0.64 -20.83
CA SER A 104 22.66 0.22 -21.71
C SER A 104 24.11 0.38 -21.24
N GLY A 105 24.40 0.15 -19.96
CA GLY A 105 25.73 0.35 -19.37
C GLY A 105 26.24 1.80 -19.44
N LYS A 106 25.38 2.77 -19.80
CA LYS A 106 25.74 4.18 -19.98
C LYS A 106 26.23 4.84 -18.68
N TYR A 107 25.77 4.35 -17.54
CA TYR A 107 26.11 4.87 -16.22
C TYR A 107 26.77 3.78 -15.40
N THR A 108 27.81 4.13 -14.64
CA THR A 108 28.41 3.19 -13.69
C THR A 108 27.47 2.96 -12.51
N LYS A 109 27.65 1.85 -11.80
CA LYS A 109 26.83 1.48 -10.64
C LYS A 109 26.93 2.54 -9.55
N GLU A 110 28.12 3.09 -9.35
CA GLU A 110 28.43 4.13 -8.36
C GLU A 110 27.75 5.45 -8.75
N HIS A 111 27.75 5.79 -10.04
CA HIS A 111 27.06 6.98 -10.55
C HIS A 111 25.54 6.86 -10.35
N LEU A 112 24.95 5.71 -10.70
CA LEU A 112 23.54 5.45 -10.48
C LEU A 112 23.19 5.44 -8.99
N ALA A 113 24.07 4.93 -8.11
CA ALA A 113 23.84 4.95 -6.67
C ALA A 113 23.86 6.38 -6.11
N ALA A 114 24.72 7.26 -6.62
CA ALA A 114 24.82 8.65 -6.18
C ALA A 114 23.65 9.51 -6.68
N GLU A 115 23.30 9.42 -7.96
CA GLU A 115 22.23 10.24 -8.54
C GLU A 115 20.83 9.66 -8.30
N LYS A 116 20.70 8.32 -8.29
CA LYS A 116 19.43 7.60 -8.26
C LYS A 116 19.47 6.46 -7.23
N PRO A 117 19.59 6.80 -5.92
CA PRO A 117 19.79 5.81 -4.86
C PRO A 117 18.64 4.80 -4.73
N LEU A 118 17.44 5.14 -5.18
CA LEU A 118 16.24 4.29 -5.15
C LEU A 118 15.74 3.92 -6.57
N LEU A 119 16.65 3.88 -7.55
CA LEU A 119 16.34 3.49 -8.92
C LEU A 119 15.54 2.18 -8.96
N GLY A 120 14.38 2.20 -9.62
CA GLY A 120 13.53 1.02 -9.82
C GLY A 120 12.72 0.56 -8.60
N VAL A 121 12.81 1.27 -7.46
CA VAL A 121 12.03 0.92 -6.26
C VAL A 121 10.58 1.40 -6.42
N PRO A 122 9.57 0.52 -6.24
CA PRO A 122 8.17 0.92 -6.24
C PRO A 122 7.83 1.75 -5.00
N PHE A 123 7.03 2.79 -5.19
CA PHE A 123 6.44 3.58 -4.10
C PHE A 123 5.01 4.01 -4.42
N SER A 124 4.24 4.31 -3.38
CA SER A 124 2.88 4.84 -3.47
C SER A 124 2.82 6.21 -2.79
N VAL A 125 2.04 7.13 -3.33
CA VAL A 125 1.82 8.46 -2.74
C VAL A 125 0.41 8.54 -2.17
N LYS A 126 0.27 9.08 -0.95
CA LYS A 126 -1.05 9.35 -0.36
C LYS A 126 -1.79 10.38 -1.21
N LEU A 127 -3.08 10.14 -1.49
CA LEU A 127 -3.94 10.95 -2.38
C LEU A 127 -4.18 12.41 -1.93
N LEU A 128 -3.43 12.91 -0.95
CA LEU A 128 -3.47 14.30 -0.47
C LEU A 128 -2.45 15.21 -1.20
N PHE A 129 -1.59 14.65 -2.05
CA PHE A 129 -0.53 15.39 -2.75
C PHE A 129 -0.72 15.38 -4.26
N LYS A 130 -0.42 16.51 -4.90
CA LYS A 130 -0.42 16.63 -6.36
C LYS A 130 0.91 16.12 -6.93
N VAL A 131 0.85 15.19 -7.87
CA VAL A 131 2.03 14.73 -8.61
C VAL A 131 2.01 15.33 -10.01
N LYS A 132 3.17 15.79 -10.48
CA LYS A 132 3.34 16.40 -11.81
C LYS A 132 2.96 15.38 -12.90
N GLY A 133 2.09 15.79 -13.83
CA GLY A 133 1.73 15.00 -15.02
C GLY A 133 0.51 14.08 -14.91
N GLU A 134 -0.14 13.97 -13.75
CA GLU A 134 -1.32 13.09 -13.58
C GLU A 134 -2.50 13.81 -12.90
N TYR A 135 -3.71 13.61 -13.45
CA TYR A 135 -4.97 14.05 -12.85
C TYR A 135 -5.43 13.03 -11.80
N THR A 136 -4.80 13.04 -10.62
CA THR A 136 -5.34 12.42 -9.39
C THR A 136 -5.68 10.93 -9.48
N LYS A 137 -4.69 10.06 -9.74
CA LYS A 137 -4.84 8.60 -9.88
C LYS A 137 -3.60 7.88 -9.33
N PHE A 138 -3.59 7.31 -8.11
CA PHE A 138 -2.33 6.74 -7.54
C PHE A 138 -2.45 5.43 -6.77
N THR A 139 -1.57 4.49 -7.13
CA THR A 139 -1.17 3.33 -6.30
C THR A 139 0.28 2.88 -6.55
N LEU A 140 0.92 3.14 -7.71
CA LEU A 140 2.33 2.78 -7.92
C LEU A 140 3.06 3.78 -8.82
N LYS A 141 4.20 4.29 -8.37
CA LYS A 141 5.23 5.01 -9.15
C LYS A 141 6.61 4.43 -8.86
N ILE A 142 7.58 4.67 -9.72
CA ILE A 142 9.00 4.34 -9.47
C ILE A 142 9.77 5.59 -9.04
N ILE A 143 10.66 5.49 -8.04
CA ILE A 143 11.48 6.61 -7.51
C ILE A 143 12.60 7.00 -8.51
N HIS A 144 12.23 7.33 -9.74
CA HIS A 144 13.09 7.99 -10.72
C HIS A 144 12.58 9.40 -11.07
N LEU A 145 11.33 9.74 -10.75
CA LEU A 145 10.67 10.99 -11.21
C LEU A 145 10.50 12.07 -10.12
N LEU A 146 11.32 12.03 -9.06
CA LEU A 146 11.46 13.17 -8.14
C LEU A 146 12.68 14.01 -8.55
N ASP A 147 12.65 14.52 -9.77
CA ASP A 147 13.52 15.60 -10.25
C ASP A 147 12.64 16.85 -10.51
#